data_AF-A0A7C1BE31-F1
#
_entry.id   AF-A0A7C1BE31-F1
#
_cell.length_a   1.000
_cell.length_b   1.000
_cell.length_c   1.000
_cell.angle_alpha   90.00
_cell.angle_beta   90.00
_cell.angle_gamma   90.00
#
_symmetry.space_group_name_H-M   'P 1'
#
loop_
_entity.id
_entity.type
_entity.pdbx_description
1 polymer ?
#
loop_
_entity_poly.entity_id
_entity_poly.type
_entity_poly.pdbx_seq_one_letter_code
_entity_poly.pdbx_strand_id
1 'polypeptide(L)'
;MRKLVLNNIIKLRRRLYFELVRSYRNNTLKEILPKLPKILIPEDGSHDKIRIYYEREILKEKVKFALGLSYSKVKDLELYEIVDFLDEIMDDSSDLIEREKFVDVIDKVCSECPSGRYYVTNLCRNCIAYSCTNSCPKNAISVVNNRARIDYSKCVSCGLCASACPYHAIIKLERPCETVCYSGVIHLSDEGHMEIDYEDCSSCGACYVACPFGAIKTTSRIMQVTHKLMNKEKMIAIYAPSAVAQFGSRVTVQQFREALKRVGFSEVFEVAMGADMVAEAEAKHFLEKRELMLTSCCPAFVHFVEKNFPDFSKYISPVPSPMVMLSRKLNEEFPDHKIVFVGPCIAKKREAKNSGTPDYVLTFEEIGAIFAGFGIEPMALKGEKLGEATPYAWNFAATGGVGEAVRYYVRKHASDEVANNLKIVSANGIPECARILKDIKAGKLKVDIFEGMGCDGGCVAGPGVLVDPRIAFNNLKRLFPTGVKS
;
A
#
# COMPACT_ATOMS: atom_id res chain seq x y z
N MET A 1 2.89 -11.15 9.09
CA MET A 1 2.99 -9.68 8.98
C MET A 1 4.36 -9.28 8.45
N ARG A 2 4.40 -8.38 7.46
CA ARG A 2 5.66 -7.85 6.91
C ARG A 2 6.45 -7.06 7.97
N LYS A 3 7.79 -7.16 7.93
CA LYS A 3 8.68 -6.33 8.74
C LYS A 3 8.91 -4.98 8.05
N LEU A 4 8.62 -3.87 8.72
CA LEU A 4 8.98 -2.55 8.21
C LEU A 4 10.42 -2.24 8.65
N VAL A 5 11.34 -2.17 7.68
CA VAL A 5 12.70 -1.68 7.93
C VAL A 5 12.78 -0.25 7.41
N LEU A 6 13.10 0.70 8.29
CA LEU A 6 13.29 2.10 7.93
C LEU A 6 14.58 2.27 7.12
N ASN A 7 14.49 1.99 5.82
CA ASN A 7 15.59 2.09 4.86
C ASN A 7 15.74 3.51 4.29
N ASN A 8 16.80 3.74 3.51
CA ASN A 8 17.10 5.05 2.94
C ASN A 8 16.03 5.53 1.94
N ILE A 9 15.33 4.62 1.24
CA ILE A 9 14.23 5.00 0.35
C ILE A 9 13.06 5.60 1.13
N ILE A 10 12.67 4.96 2.22
CA ILE A 10 11.58 5.45 3.08
C ILE A 10 11.98 6.78 3.73
N LYS A 11 13.20 6.88 4.27
CA LYS A 11 13.72 8.12 4.87
C LYS A 11 13.72 9.27 3.87
N LEU A 12 14.25 9.03 2.66
CA LEU A 12 14.31 10.04 1.62
C LEU A 12 12.92 10.46 1.14
N ARG A 13 11.99 9.51 0.96
CA ARG A 13 10.60 9.80 0.60
C ARG A 13 9.90 10.68 1.64
N ARG A 14 10.01 10.33 2.93
CA ARG A 14 9.41 11.12 4.02
C ARG A 14 10.03 12.52 4.12
N ARG A 15 11.36 12.61 3.95
CA ARG A 15 12.07 13.90 3.91
C ARG A 15 11.65 14.75 2.71
N LEU A 16 11.46 14.14 1.54
CA LEU A 16 10.94 14.81 0.35
C LEU A 16 9.56 15.42 0.61
N TYR A 17 8.61 14.62 1.11
CA TYR A 17 7.27 15.13 1.45
C TYR A 17 7.32 16.28 2.47
N PHE A 18 8.13 16.12 3.52
CA PHE A 18 8.33 17.17 4.52
C PHE A 18 8.88 18.46 3.91
N GLU A 19 9.93 18.38 3.10
CA GLU A 19 10.56 19.56 2.49
C GLU A 19 9.61 20.26 1.52
N LEU A 20 8.82 19.53 0.74
CA LEU A 20 7.81 20.11 -0.15
C LEU A 20 6.75 20.89 0.64
N VAL A 21 6.18 20.31 1.69
CA VAL A 21 5.21 20.99 2.56
C VAL A 21 5.84 22.20 3.24
N ARG A 22 7.04 22.05 3.82
CA ARG A 22 7.74 23.12 4.54
C ARG A 22 8.07 24.31 3.64
N SER A 23 8.64 24.05 2.46
CA SER A 23 9.00 25.10 1.51
C SER A 23 7.76 25.79 0.94
N TYR A 24 6.66 25.07 0.73
CA TYR A 24 5.39 25.66 0.35
C TYR A 24 4.83 26.60 1.43
N ARG A 25 4.81 26.16 2.70
CA ARG A 25 4.39 27.01 3.83
C ARG A 25 5.21 28.30 3.97
N ASN A 26 6.48 28.24 3.62
CA ASN A 26 7.39 29.37 3.68
C ASN A 26 7.38 30.23 2.41
N ASN A 27 6.48 30.00 1.46
CA ASN A 27 6.42 30.68 0.16
C ASN A 27 7.74 30.60 -0.65
N THR A 28 8.52 29.54 -0.45
CA THR A 28 9.84 29.35 -1.09
C THR A 28 9.85 28.16 -2.05
N LEU A 29 8.72 27.47 -2.24
CA LEU A 29 8.65 26.27 -3.09
C LEU A 29 9.14 26.52 -4.52
N LYS A 30 8.72 27.62 -5.17
CA LYS A 30 9.13 27.94 -6.56
C LYS A 30 10.66 28.05 -6.68
N GLU A 31 11.33 28.60 -5.67
CA GLU A 31 12.79 28.74 -5.65
C GLU A 31 13.51 27.44 -5.29
N ILE A 32 12.93 26.66 -4.37
CA ILE A 32 13.53 25.45 -3.80
C ILE A 32 13.36 24.26 -4.75
N LEU A 33 12.25 24.17 -5.49
CA LEU A 33 11.89 23.00 -6.29
C LEU A 33 13.03 22.56 -7.24
N PRO A 34 13.67 23.44 -8.04
CA PRO A 34 14.77 23.04 -8.92
C PRO A 34 16.03 22.59 -8.17
N LYS A 35 16.21 23.06 -6.93
CA LYS A 35 17.37 22.77 -6.08
C LYS A 35 17.13 21.58 -5.15
N LEU A 36 15.90 21.09 -5.08
CA LEU A 36 15.47 20.12 -4.07
C LEU A 36 16.29 18.83 -4.06
N PRO A 37 16.68 18.22 -5.21
CA PRO A 37 17.56 17.06 -5.20
C PRO A 37 18.92 17.32 -4.54
N LYS A 38 19.51 18.52 -4.75
CA LYS A 38 20.79 18.91 -4.15
C LYS A 38 20.68 19.19 -2.64
N ILE A 39 19.54 19.73 -2.20
CA ILE A 39 19.26 19.98 -0.77
C ILE A 39 19.11 18.67 0.00
N LEU A 40 18.39 17.71 -0.59
CA LEU A 40 18.11 16.43 0.04
C LEU A 40 19.31 15.47 0.00
N ILE A 41 20.13 15.56 -1.04
CA ILE A 41 21.35 14.77 -1.24
C ILE A 41 22.52 15.75 -1.46
N PRO A 42 23.09 16.32 -0.38
CA PRO A 42 24.23 17.22 -0.47
C PRO A 42 25.51 16.47 -0.84
N GLU A 43 26.51 17.21 -1.35
CA GLU A 43 27.86 16.67 -1.51
C GLU A 43 28.56 16.73 -0.15
N ASP A 44 28.75 15.58 0.50
CA ASP A 44 29.36 15.48 1.83
C ASP A 44 30.75 14.83 1.83
N GLY A 45 31.32 14.60 0.64
CA GLY A 45 32.64 14.00 0.45
C GLY A 45 32.74 12.51 0.79
N SER A 46 31.65 11.87 1.26
CA SER A 46 31.66 10.48 1.73
C SER A 46 31.20 9.47 0.68
N HIS A 47 30.62 9.94 -0.43
CA HIS A 47 30.07 9.12 -1.51
C HIS A 47 30.72 9.44 -2.85
N ASP A 48 30.78 8.44 -3.73
CA ASP A 48 31.21 8.60 -5.12
C ASP A 48 30.36 9.67 -5.83
N LYS A 49 31.02 10.64 -6.49
CA LYS A 49 30.37 11.74 -7.22
C LYS A 49 29.40 11.24 -8.29
N ILE A 50 29.74 10.15 -8.98
CA ILE A 50 28.88 9.55 -10.02
C ILE A 50 27.57 9.06 -9.39
N ARG A 51 27.68 8.41 -8.22
CA ARG A 51 26.52 7.92 -7.49
C ARG A 51 25.63 9.06 -6.99
N ILE A 52 26.20 10.15 -6.48
CA ILE A 52 25.43 11.33 -6.05
C ILE A 52 24.61 11.91 -7.21
N TYR A 53 25.22 12.04 -8.38
CA TYR A 53 24.51 12.52 -9.58
C TYR A 53 23.34 11.61 -9.93
N TYR A 54 23.57 10.30 -9.98
CA TYR A 54 22.52 9.32 -10.26
C TYR A 54 21.39 9.35 -9.24
N GLU A 55 21.69 9.41 -7.94
CA GLU A 55 20.67 9.50 -6.89
C GLU A 55 19.85 10.80 -6.96
N ARG A 56 20.46 11.93 -7.37
CA ARG A 56 19.77 13.20 -7.59
C ARG A 56 18.85 13.15 -8.80
N GLU A 57 19.26 12.54 -9.91
CA GLU A 57 18.41 12.34 -11.09
C GLU A 57 17.21 11.44 -10.77
N ILE A 58 17.42 10.36 -10.00
CA ILE A 58 16.32 9.54 -9.50
C ILE A 58 15.38 10.37 -8.64
N LEU A 59 15.93 11.20 -7.74
CA LEU A 59 15.15 12.01 -6.83
C LEU A 59 14.32 13.05 -7.59
N LYS A 60 14.83 13.59 -8.71
CA LYS A 60 14.09 14.47 -9.61
C LYS A 60 12.76 13.87 -10.03
N GLU A 61 12.78 12.62 -10.51
CA GLU A 61 11.55 11.91 -10.88
C GLU A 61 10.65 11.69 -9.67
N LYS A 62 11.22 11.35 -8.51
CA LYS A 62 10.44 11.19 -7.26
C LYS A 62 9.73 12.47 -6.83
N VAL A 63 10.32 13.65 -7.07
CA VAL A 63 9.65 14.95 -6.83
C VAL A 63 8.39 15.06 -7.67
N LYS A 64 8.45 14.69 -8.96
CA LYS A 64 7.29 14.77 -9.87
C LYS A 64 6.13 13.89 -9.39
N PHE A 65 6.41 12.69 -8.91
CA PHE A 65 5.39 11.82 -8.27
C PHE A 65 4.81 12.44 -6.98
N ALA A 66 5.64 13.12 -6.19
CA ALA A 66 5.20 13.81 -4.97
C ALA A 66 4.34 15.05 -5.26
N LEU A 67 4.49 15.66 -6.43
CA LEU A 67 3.61 16.72 -6.96
C LEU A 67 2.32 16.16 -7.59
N GLY A 68 2.20 14.84 -7.75
CA GLY A 68 1.02 14.19 -8.35
C GLY A 68 1.04 14.11 -9.87
N LEU A 69 2.20 14.25 -10.50
CA LEU A 69 2.35 14.31 -11.95
C LEU A 69 2.44 12.93 -12.60
N SER A 70 1.93 12.83 -13.83
CA SER A 70 1.96 11.62 -14.66
C SER A 70 3.34 11.43 -15.27
N TYR A 71 4.01 10.33 -14.92
CA TYR A 71 5.38 10.06 -15.37
C TYR A 71 5.52 10.13 -16.90
N SER A 72 4.59 9.53 -17.64
CA SER A 72 4.58 9.57 -19.11
C SER A 72 4.52 10.97 -19.71
N LYS A 73 3.95 11.95 -18.99
CA LYS A 73 3.83 13.34 -19.45
C LYS A 73 5.03 14.20 -19.06
N VAL A 74 5.76 13.83 -18.01
CA VAL A 74 6.80 14.70 -17.40
C VAL A 74 8.19 14.07 -17.31
N LYS A 75 8.41 12.85 -17.81
CA LYS A 75 9.70 12.13 -17.71
C LYS A 75 10.88 12.86 -18.36
N ASP A 76 10.59 13.75 -19.32
CA ASP A 76 11.58 14.52 -20.07
C ASP A 76 11.65 16.00 -19.65
N LEU A 77 10.80 16.41 -18.70
CA LEU A 77 10.83 17.76 -18.13
C LEU A 77 11.79 17.85 -16.95
N GLU A 78 12.47 18.98 -16.82
CA GLU A 78 13.26 19.34 -15.66
C GLU A 78 12.40 20.03 -14.60
N LEU A 79 12.86 20.03 -13.33
CA LEU A 79 12.08 20.62 -12.23
C LEU A 79 11.90 22.12 -12.35
N TYR A 80 12.78 22.83 -13.07
CA TYR A 80 12.60 24.26 -13.32
C TYR A 80 11.48 24.52 -14.32
N GLU A 81 11.22 23.61 -15.28
CA GLU A 81 10.09 23.71 -16.22
C GLU A 81 8.77 23.42 -15.50
N ILE A 82 8.78 22.54 -14.51
CA ILE A 82 7.61 22.28 -13.66
C ILE A 82 7.19 23.52 -12.86
N VAL A 83 8.12 24.45 -12.56
CA VAL A 83 7.81 25.68 -11.80
C VAL A 83 6.73 26.51 -12.50
N ASP A 84 6.74 26.56 -13.82
CA ASP A 84 5.82 27.36 -14.62
C ASP A 84 4.37 26.87 -14.49
N PHE A 85 4.19 25.57 -14.24
CA PHE A 85 2.88 24.93 -14.08
C PHE A 85 2.45 24.79 -12.61
N LEU A 86 3.25 25.27 -11.65
CA LEU A 86 3.00 24.98 -10.23
C LEU A 86 1.63 25.43 -9.76
N ASP A 87 1.17 26.61 -10.18
CA ASP A 87 -0.12 27.14 -9.72
C ASP A 87 -1.27 26.23 -10.21
N GLU A 88 -1.27 25.82 -11.49
CA GLU A 88 -2.22 24.85 -12.04
C GLU A 88 -2.12 23.46 -11.40
N ILE A 89 -0.91 23.03 -11.05
CA ILE A 89 -0.68 21.74 -10.37
C ILE A 89 -1.29 21.76 -8.96
N MET A 90 -1.18 22.87 -8.24
CA MET A 90 -1.74 23.03 -6.90
C MET A 90 -3.28 23.12 -6.92
N ASP A 91 -3.83 23.78 -7.95
CA ASP A 91 -5.26 23.91 -8.17
C ASP A 91 -5.93 22.64 -8.73
N ASP A 92 -5.15 21.63 -9.08
CA ASP A 92 -5.60 20.36 -9.67
C ASP A 92 -6.20 20.52 -11.09
N SER A 93 -5.85 21.62 -11.78
CA SER A 93 -6.32 21.97 -13.13
C SER A 93 -5.32 21.60 -14.23
N SER A 94 -4.06 21.35 -13.90
CA SER A 94 -3.04 21.00 -14.89
C SER A 94 -3.28 19.64 -15.55
N ASP A 95 -3.10 19.58 -16.87
CA ASP A 95 -3.12 18.32 -17.65
C ASP A 95 -1.95 17.39 -17.33
N LEU A 96 -0.91 17.87 -16.64
CA LEU A 96 0.24 17.05 -16.24
C LEU A 96 -0.07 16.09 -15.09
N ILE A 97 -1.20 16.28 -14.42
CA ILE A 97 -1.61 15.50 -13.26
C ILE A 97 -2.00 14.06 -13.63
N GLU A 98 -1.58 13.11 -12.80
CA GLU A 98 -1.95 11.70 -12.95
C GLU A 98 -3.32 11.39 -12.32
N ARG A 99 -4.19 10.75 -13.09
CA ARG A 99 -5.57 10.41 -12.69
C ARG A 99 -5.89 8.92 -12.87
N GLU A 100 -5.04 8.18 -13.56
CA GLU A 100 -5.26 6.80 -13.98
C GLU A 100 -4.31 5.83 -13.23
N LYS A 101 -3.02 6.16 -13.20
CA LYS A 101 -1.98 5.28 -12.65
C LYS A 101 -1.67 5.60 -11.20
N PHE A 102 -2.08 4.71 -10.28
CA PHE A 102 -1.84 4.89 -8.83
C PHE A 102 -0.56 4.21 -8.32
N VAL A 103 0.00 3.30 -9.12
CA VAL A 103 1.32 2.70 -8.97
C VAL A 103 1.97 2.72 -10.34
N ASP A 104 3.19 3.22 -10.46
CA ASP A 104 3.90 3.38 -11.75
C ASP A 104 5.40 3.11 -11.56
N VAL A 105 6.14 2.94 -12.66
CA VAL A 105 7.55 2.60 -12.70
C VAL A 105 8.36 3.73 -13.31
N ILE A 106 9.42 4.16 -12.63
CA ILE A 106 10.45 5.01 -13.23
C ILE A 106 11.40 4.10 -14.02
N ASP A 107 11.26 4.08 -15.35
CA ASP A 107 11.97 3.19 -16.26
C ASP A 107 13.50 3.25 -16.08
N LYS A 108 14.07 4.47 -16.04
CA LYS A 108 15.49 4.80 -15.86
C LYS A 108 16.11 4.22 -14.58
N VAL A 109 15.30 3.86 -13.59
CA VAL A 109 15.72 3.33 -12.28
C VAL A 109 15.51 1.82 -12.16
N CYS A 110 14.66 1.25 -13.02
CA CYS A 110 14.17 -0.11 -12.86
C CYS A 110 15.08 -1.20 -13.48
N SER A 111 16.11 -0.80 -14.25
CA SER A 111 16.95 -1.71 -15.04
C SER A 111 17.97 -2.53 -14.24
N GLU A 112 18.11 -2.29 -12.93
CA GLU A 112 19.22 -2.86 -12.14
C GLU A 112 18.99 -4.28 -11.59
N CYS A 113 17.76 -4.82 -11.59
CA CYS A 113 17.51 -6.13 -10.97
C CYS A 113 17.75 -7.31 -11.94
N PRO A 114 18.47 -8.38 -11.54
CA PRO A 114 18.44 -9.67 -12.25
C PRO A 114 17.04 -10.31 -12.16
N SER A 115 16.65 -11.09 -13.18
CA SER A 115 15.35 -11.80 -13.20
C SER A 115 15.49 -13.29 -13.48
N GLY A 116 14.73 -14.09 -12.71
CA GLY A 116 14.31 -15.45 -13.06
C GLY A 116 15.39 -16.52 -13.23
N ARG A 117 16.63 -16.27 -12.79
CA ARG A 117 17.78 -17.15 -13.04
C ARG A 117 18.43 -17.65 -11.75
N TYR A 118 19.04 -18.83 -11.87
CA TYR A 118 19.85 -19.44 -10.83
C TYR A 118 21.32 -19.09 -11.02
N TYR A 119 21.99 -18.68 -9.96
CA TYR A 119 23.39 -18.27 -9.96
C TYR A 119 24.17 -19.14 -9.00
N VAL A 120 25.33 -19.63 -9.43
CA VAL A 120 26.27 -20.31 -8.54
C VAL A 120 27.14 -19.27 -7.86
N THR A 121 27.11 -19.23 -6.53
CA THR A 121 27.88 -18.28 -5.70
C THR A 121 29.28 -18.81 -5.41
N ASN A 122 30.11 -17.97 -4.80
CA ASN A 122 31.43 -18.35 -4.31
C ASN A 122 31.41 -19.35 -3.13
N LEU A 123 30.22 -19.70 -2.60
CA LEU A 123 30.06 -20.73 -1.56
C LEU A 123 30.16 -22.15 -2.10
N CYS A 124 30.15 -22.34 -3.43
CA CYS A 124 30.28 -23.65 -4.06
C CYS A 124 31.59 -24.33 -3.63
N ARG A 125 31.49 -25.61 -3.21
CA ARG A 125 32.62 -26.39 -2.68
C ARG A 125 33.14 -27.48 -3.63
N ASN A 126 32.62 -27.56 -4.86
CA ASN A 126 32.97 -28.63 -5.80
C ASN A 126 32.92 -30.03 -5.15
N CYS A 127 31.82 -30.32 -4.43
CA CYS A 127 31.69 -31.55 -3.68
C CYS A 127 31.73 -32.77 -4.62
N ILE A 128 32.36 -33.85 -4.16
CA ILE A 128 32.42 -35.12 -4.90
C ILE A 128 31.03 -35.72 -5.20
N ALA A 129 30.01 -35.34 -4.42
CA ALA A 129 28.64 -35.81 -4.61
C ALA A 129 28.00 -35.31 -5.92
N TYR A 130 28.45 -34.17 -6.45
CA TYR A 130 27.91 -33.52 -7.66
C TYR A 130 26.38 -33.43 -7.73
N SER A 131 25.69 -33.31 -6.57
CA SER A 131 24.24 -33.38 -6.47
C SER A 131 23.52 -32.39 -7.39
N CYS A 132 24.05 -31.17 -7.56
CA CYS A 132 23.48 -30.17 -8.45
C CYS A 132 23.57 -30.55 -9.93
N THR A 133 24.64 -31.25 -10.34
CA THR A 133 24.81 -31.75 -11.71
C THR A 133 23.87 -32.92 -11.95
N ASN A 134 23.85 -33.88 -11.03
CA ASN A 134 23.05 -35.10 -11.12
C ASN A 134 21.54 -34.83 -11.04
N SER A 135 21.13 -33.77 -10.33
CA SER A 135 19.72 -33.37 -10.27
C SER A 135 19.24 -32.53 -11.46
N CYS A 136 20.14 -32.15 -12.39
CA CYS A 136 19.78 -31.30 -13.52
C CYS A 136 19.25 -32.12 -14.71
N PRO A 137 17.93 -32.09 -15.02
CA PRO A 137 17.36 -32.91 -16.09
C PRO A 137 17.74 -32.43 -17.49
N LYS A 138 18.31 -31.22 -17.60
CA LYS A 138 18.75 -30.63 -18.88
C LYS A 138 20.26 -30.67 -19.08
N ASN A 139 21.00 -31.31 -18.17
CA ASN A 139 22.47 -31.35 -18.19
C ASN A 139 23.08 -29.95 -18.38
N ALA A 140 22.47 -28.96 -17.71
CA ALA A 140 22.84 -27.56 -17.83
C ALA A 140 23.94 -27.15 -16.84
N ILE A 141 24.46 -28.08 -16.02
CA ILE A 141 25.47 -27.78 -15.00
C ILE A 141 26.76 -28.53 -15.33
N SER A 142 27.86 -27.79 -15.33
CA SER A 142 29.23 -28.30 -15.51
C SER A 142 30.13 -27.78 -14.40
N VAL A 143 31.31 -28.37 -14.24
CA VAL A 143 32.32 -27.88 -13.30
C VAL A 143 33.41 -27.14 -14.07
N VAL A 144 33.60 -25.85 -13.75
CA VAL A 144 34.63 -24.99 -14.34
C VAL A 144 35.36 -24.30 -13.20
N ASN A 145 36.70 -24.33 -13.20
CA ASN A 145 37.55 -23.71 -12.18
C ASN A 145 37.15 -24.10 -10.73
N ASN A 146 36.94 -25.40 -10.49
CA ASN A 146 36.50 -25.94 -9.20
C ASN A 146 35.18 -25.34 -8.68
N ARG A 147 34.26 -24.96 -9.57
CA ARG A 147 32.91 -24.52 -9.20
C ARG A 147 31.88 -25.02 -10.22
N ALA A 148 30.66 -25.24 -9.74
CA ALA A 148 29.54 -25.46 -10.64
C ALA A 148 29.31 -24.20 -11.50
N ARG A 149 28.99 -24.38 -12.77
CA ARG A 149 28.63 -23.35 -13.73
C ARG A 149 27.37 -23.78 -14.45
N ILE A 150 26.39 -22.88 -14.49
CA ILE A 150 25.13 -23.08 -15.20
C ILE A 150 25.29 -22.58 -16.64
N ASP A 151 24.99 -23.44 -17.61
CA ASP A 151 24.78 -23.10 -19.01
C ASP A 151 23.34 -22.62 -19.19
N TYR A 152 23.18 -21.30 -19.31
CA TYR A 152 21.87 -20.66 -19.42
C TYR A 152 21.16 -20.96 -20.75
N SER A 153 21.86 -21.45 -21.77
CA SER A 153 21.20 -21.88 -23.03
C SER A 153 20.39 -23.17 -22.86
N LYS A 154 20.70 -23.97 -21.84
CA LYS A 154 20.03 -25.24 -21.53
C LYS A 154 19.14 -25.17 -20.29
N CYS A 155 19.43 -24.25 -19.37
CA CYS A 155 18.73 -24.13 -18.10
C CYS A 155 17.29 -23.65 -18.31
N VAL A 156 16.32 -24.42 -17.82
CA VAL A 156 14.88 -24.06 -17.82
C VAL A 156 14.42 -23.48 -16.47
N SER A 157 15.35 -23.03 -15.62
CA SER A 157 15.08 -22.46 -14.29
C SER A 157 14.15 -23.30 -13.38
N CYS A 158 14.24 -24.64 -13.45
CA CYS A 158 13.42 -25.55 -12.63
C CYS A 158 13.79 -25.60 -11.14
N GLY A 159 15.00 -25.14 -10.77
CA GLY A 159 15.45 -25.06 -9.37
C GLY A 159 15.93 -26.34 -8.70
N LEU A 160 15.84 -27.50 -9.36
CA LEU A 160 16.30 -28.78 -8.81
C LEU A 160 17.76 -28.76 -8.34
N CYS A 161 18.61 -28.01 -9.02
CA CYS A 161 20.02 -27.85 -8.64
C CYS A 161 20.19 -27.06 -7.34
N ALA A 162 19.36 -26.04 -7.10
CA ALA A 162 19.39 -25.25 -5.88
C ALA A 162 18.87 -26.05 -4.70
N SER A 163 17.74 -26.75 -4.87
CA SER A 163 17.20 -27.63 -3.84
C SER A 163 18.14 -28.79 -3.47
N ALA A 164 18.89 -29.31 -4.45
CA ALA A 164 19.86 -30.39 -4.22
C ALA A 164 21.19 -29.92 -3.62
N CYS A 165 21.46 -28.62 -3.54
CA CYS A 165 22.74 -28.11 -3.06
C CYS A 165 22.74 -27.96 -1.53
N PRO A 166 23.45 -28.83 -0.77
CA PRO A 166 23.46 -28.76 0.70
C PRO A 166 24.17 -27.51 1.25
N TYR A 167 25.00 -26.86 0.43
CA TYR A 167 25.70 -25.62 0.78
C TYR A 167 24.90 -24.36 0.46
N HIS A 168 23.69 -24.47 -0.11
CA HIS A 168 22.91 -23.34 -0.60
C HIS A 168 23.71 -22.40 -1.54
N ALA A 169 24.64 -22.98 -2.29
CA ALA A 169 25.55 -22.24 -3.16
C ALA A 169 24.92 -21.87 -4.52
N ILE A 170 23.71 -22.32 -4.80
CA ILE A 170 22.97 -21.98 -6.01
C ILE A 170 21.72 -21.22 -5.58
N ILE A 171 21.66 -19.93 -5.91
CA ILE A 171 20.58 -19.04 -5.47
C ILE A 171 19.74 -18.62 -6.67
N LYS A 172 18.42 -18.57 -6.49
CA LYS A 172 17.52 -17.91 -7.44
C LYS A 172 17.55 -16.42 -7.15
N LEU A 173 17.86 -15.60 -8.16
CA LEU A 173 17.67 -14.16 -8.06
C LEU A 173 16.40 -13.78 -8.82
N GLU A 174 15.46 -13.17 -8.11
CA GLU A 174 14.17 -12.75 -8.63
C GLU A 174 13.98 -11.26 -8.37
N ARG A 175 13.22 -10.59 -9.25
CA ARG A 175 12.87 -9.19 -9.06
C ARG A 175 11.86 -9.09 -7.91
N PRO A 176 12.14 -8.33 -6.84
CA PRO A 176 11.25 -8.28 -5.68
C PRO A 176 9.82 -7.84 -6.01
N CYS A 177 9.65 -6.93 -6.98
CA CYS A 177 8.34 -6.45 -7.43
C CYS A 177 7.52 -7.52 -8.15
N GLU A 178 8.17 -8.36 -8.96
CA GLU A 178 7.57 -9.49 -9.65
C GLU A 178 7.15 -10.57 -8.65
N THR A 179 8.04 -10.93 -7.71
CA THR A 179 7.77 -11.96 -6.68
C THR A 179 6.57 -11.63 -5.80
N VAL A 180 6.35 -10.35 -5.46
CA VAL A 180 5.21 -9.93 -4.64
C VAL A 180 3.95 -9.63 -5.45
N CYS A 181 4.04 -9.58 -6.78
CA CYS A 181 2.90 -9.36 -7.65
C CYS A 181 2.14 -10.66 -7.89
N TYR A 182 1.28 -11.03 -6.95
CA TYR A 182 0.52 -12.28 -7.08
C TYR A 182 -0.54 -12.24 -8.20
N SER A 183 -0.95 -11.05 -8.64
CA SER A 183 -1.79 -10.89 -9.83
C SER A 183 -1.05 -11.20 -11.14
N GLY A 184 0.29 -11.27 -11.14
CA GLY A 184 1.08 -11.56 -12.35
C GLY A 184 1.14 -10.44 -13.39
N VAL A 185 0.70 -9.23 -13.04
CA VAL A 185 0.54 -8.08 -13.96
C VAL A 185 1.79 -7.20 -14.09
N ILE A 186 2.93 -7.64 -13.57
CA ILE A 186 4.19 -6.89 -13.66
C ILE A 186 5.18 -7.76 -14.41
N HIS A 187 5.61 -7.32 -15.59
CA HIS A 187 6.44 -8.09 -16.51
C HIS A 187 7.65 -7.28 -16.98
N LEU A 188 8.69 -7.96 -17.48
CA LEU A 188 9.91 -7.34 -17.97
C LEU A 188 9.68 -6.84 -19.41
N SER A 189 9.96 -5.56 -19.67
CA SER A 189 9.93 -5.00 -21.03
C SER A 189 11.18 -5.38 -21.82
N ASP A 190 11.13 -5.18 -23.14
CA ASP A 190 12.27 -5.39 -24.03
C ASP A 190 13.47 -4.49 -23.69
N GLU A 191 13.22 -3.34 -23.06
CA GLU A 191 14.23 -2.37 -22.60
C GLU A 191 14.80 -2.71 -21.20
N GLY A 192 14.34 -3.80 -20.57
CA GLY A 192 14.89 -4.32 -19.31
C GLY A 192 14.35 -3.66 -18.03
N HIS A 193 13.38 -2.75 -18.14
CA HIS A 193 12.61 -2.23 -17.01
C HIS A 193 11.32 -3.05 -16.81
N MET A 194 10.60 -2.83 -15.70
CA MET A 194 9.31 -3.49 -15.49
C MET A 194 8.17 -2.63 -16.02
N GLU A 195 7.21 -3.25 -16.69
CA GLU A 195 5.93 -2.67 -17.07
C GLU A 195 4.81 -3.26 -16.21
N ILE A 196 3.69 -2.53 -16.10
CA ILE A 196 2.53 -2.93 -15.29
C ILE A 196 1.29 -2.92 -16.19
N ASP A 197 0.56 -4.03 -16.23
CA ASP A 197 -0.75 -4.09 -16.87
C ASP A 197 -1.79 -3.39 -15.97
N TYR A 198 -2.03 -2.10 -16.25
CA TYR A 198 -2.81 -1.24 -15.37
C TYR A 198 -4.28 -1.66 -15.22
N GLU A 199 -4.88 -2.24 -16.26
CA GLU A 199 -6.27 -2.72 -16.26
C GLU A 199 -6.53 -3.86 -15.28
N ASP A 200 -5.50 -4.68 -15.01
CA ASP A 200 -5.57 -5.83 -14.10
C ASP A 200 -4.86 -5.55 -12.77
N CYS A 201 -4.24 -4.37 -12.63
CA CYS A 201 -3.51 -3.97 -11.45
C CYS A 201 -4.44 -3.52 -10.32
N SER A 202 -4.45 -4.32 -9.25
CA SER A 202 -5.20 -4.00 -8.02
C SER A 202 -4.63 -2.82 -7.21
N SER A 203 -3.56 -2.17 -7.68
CA SER A 203 -2.88 -1.04 -7.02
C SER A 203 -2.57 -1.27 -5.53
N CYS A 204 -2.36 -2.53 -5.13
CA CYS A 204 -2.22 -2.92 -3.73
C CYS A 204 -0.94 -2.34 -3.08
N GLY A 205 0.04 -1.94 -3.88
CA GLY A 205 1.28 -1.33 -3.43
C GLY A 205 2.32 -2.32 -2.89
N ALA A 206 2.12 -3.64 -3.06
CA ALA A 206 3.11 -4.64 -2.64
C ALA A 206 4.47 -4.43 -3.35
N CYS A 207 4.43 -4.19 -4.67
CA CYS A 207 5.61 -3.93 -5.48
C CYS A 207 6.29 -2.59 -5.11
N TYR A 208 5.51 -1.56 -4.76
CA TYR A 208 5.99 -0.28 -4.24
C TYR A 208 6.77 -0.44 -2.93
N VAL A 209 6.29 -1.30 -2.03
CA VAL A 209 6.98 -1.62 -0.77
C VAL A 209 8.23 -2.47 -1.00
N ALA A 210 8.18 -3.42 -1.94
CA ALA A 210 9.24 -4.39 -2.17
C ALA A 210 10.43 -3.82 -2.95
N CYS A 211 10.24 -2.77 -3.75
CA CYS A 211 11.28 -2.24 -4.64
C CYS A 211 12.47 -1.66 -3.87
N PRO A 212 13.67 -2.28 -3.93
CA PRO A 212 14.84 -1.84 -3.16
C PRO A 212 15.59 -0.68 -3.81
N PHE A 213 15.24 -0.31 -5.04
CA PHE A 213 15.76 0.86 -5.77
C PHE A 213 14.81 2.07 -5.68
N GLY A 214 13.56 1.82 -5.25
CA GLY A 214 12.52 2.83 -5.24
C GLY A 214 12.15 3.31 -6.64
N ALA A 215 12.26 2.45 -7.66
CA ALA A 215 11.79 2.69 -9.03
C ALA A 215 10.25 2.70 -9.11
N ILE A 216 9.59 1.87 -8.30
CA ILE A 216 8.12 1.85 -8.23
C ILE A 216 7.63 2.97 -7.31
N LYS A 217 6.65 3.74 -7.78
CA LYS A 217 6.13 4.95 -7.13
C LYS A 217 4.61 4.98 -7.14
N THR A 218 4.07 5.82 -6.28
CA THR A 218 2.65 6.18 -6.24
C THR A 218 2.55 7.70 -6.33
N THR A 219 1.59 8.19 -7.09
CA THR A 219 1.34 9.63 -7.24
C THR A 219 0.67 10.17 -6.00
N SER A 220 1.16 11.32 -5.53
CA SER A 220 0.71 11.94 -4.28
C SER A 220 -0.27 13.07 -4.53
N ARG A 221 -1.16 13.33 -3.56
CA ARG A 221 -1.98 14.54 -3.51
C ARG A 221 -1.62 15.45 -2.34
N ILE A 222 -0.44 15.23 -1.75
CA ILE A 222 0.02 15.95 -0.56
C ILE A 222 0.07 17.46 -0.80
N MET A 223 0.53 17.88 -1.98
CA MET A 223 0.70 19.30 -2.30
C MET A 223 -0.62 19.99 -2.60
N GLN A 224 -1.50 19.37 -3.38
CA GLN A 224 -2.84 19.86 -3.66
C GLN A 224 -3.63 20.02 -2.35
N VAL A 225 -3.65 18.99 -1.49
CA VAL A 225 -4.34 19.07 -0.20
C VAL A 225 -3.72 20.15 0.69
N THR A 226 -2.38 20.25 0.75
CA THR A 226 -1.70 21.29 1.54
C THR A 226 -2.06 22.69 1.06
N HIS A 227 -2.03 22.92 -0.26
CA HIS A 227 -2.43 24.19 -0.88
C HIS A 227 -3.86 24.59 -0.49
N LYS A 228 -4.80 23.66 -0.63
CA LYS A 228 -6.21 23.89 -0.32
C LYS A 228 -6.45 24.16 1.17
N LEU A 229 -5.71 23.48 2.06
CA LEU A 229 -5.78 23.71 3.50
C LEU A 229 -5.26 25.11 3.85
N MET A 230 -4.14 25.53 3.25
CA MET A 230 -3.58 26.87 3.46
C MET A 230 -4.48 27.99 2.93
N ASN A 231 -5.21 27.73 1.83
CA ASN A 231 -6.19 28.64 1.27
C ASN A 231 -7.56 28.58 1.95
N LYS A 232 -7.69 27.83 3.06
CA LYS A 232 -8.91 27.70 3.85
C LYS A 232 -10.11 27.18 3.06
N GLU A 233 -9.87 26.35 2.04
CA GLU A 233 -10.96 25.59 1.40
C GLU A 233 -11.59 24.66 2.44
N LYS A 234 -12.92 24.53 2.40
CA LYS A 234 -13.68 23.68 3.33
C LYS A 234 -13.37 22.20 3.05
N MET A 235 -12.66 21.56 3.97
CA MET A 235 -12.24 20.17 3.82
C MET A 235 -12.49 19.34 5.07
N ILE A 236 -13.02 18.14 4.85
CA ILE A 236 -13.28 17.14 5.87
C ILE A 236 -12.22 16.05 5.79
N ALA A 237 -11.58 15.73 6.91
CA ALA A 237 -10.71 14.55 6.99
C ALA A 237 -11.50 13.34 7.49
N ILE A 238 -11.49 12.24 6.73
CA ILE A 238 -11.93 10.93 7.22
C ILE A 238 -10.72 10.03 7.39
N TYR A 239 -10.53 9.43 8.56
CA TYR A 239 -9.31 8.64 8.83
C TYR A 239 -9.60 7.17 9.09
N ALA A 240 -8.76 6.31 8.52
CA ALA A 240 -8.89 4.86 8.62
C ALA A 240 -8.70 4.38 10.07
N PRO A 241 -9.37 3.28 10.48
CA PRO A 241 -9.23 2.74 11.83
C PRO A 241 -7.79 2.41 12.24
N SER A 242 -6.94 2.07 11.26
CA SER A 242 -5.52 1.80 11.48
C SER A 242 -4.69 3.01 11.96
N ALA A 243 -5.23 4.24 11.95
CA ALA A 243 -4.51 5.46 12.33
C ALA A 243 -4.02 5.46 13.78
N VAL A 244 -4.78 4.82 14.69
CA VAL A 244 -4.53 4.78 16.15
C VAL A 244 -3.20 4.15 16.55
N ALA A 245 -2.55 3.51 15.58
CA ALA A 245 -1.37 2.72 15.81
C ALA A 245 -0.12 3.27 15.08
N GLN A 246 -0.26 4.38 14.35
CA GLN A 246 0.74 4.83 13.36
C GLN A 246 1.56 6.05 13.80
N PHE A 247 1.06 6.85 14.74
CA PHE A 247 1.69 8.11 15.14
C PHE A 247 2.40 8.03 16.51
N GLY A 248 2.70 6.81 16.96
CA GLY A 248 3.40 6.55 18.23
C GLY A 248 2.50 5.87 19.27
N SER A 249 3.10 5.15 20.21
CA SER A 249 2.38 4.32 21.19
C SER A 249 1.56 5.12 22.21
N ARG A 250 1.84 6.42 22.34
CA ARG A 250 1.16 7.34 23.26
C ARG A 250 0.15 8.26 22.58
N VAL A 251 0.09 8.26 21.25
CA VAL A 251 -0.86 9.11 20.53
C VAL A 251 -2.24 8.46 20.57
N THR A 252 -3.20 9.18 21.13
CA THR A 252 -4.59 8.73 21.17
C THR A 252 -5.34 9.13 19.90
N VAL A 253 -6.49 8.50 19.65
CA VAL A 253 -7.43 8.87 18.57
C VAL A 253 -7.77 10.36 18.65
N GLN A 254 -8.03 10.84 19.86
CA GLN A 254 -8.46 12.20 20.11
C GLN A 254 -7.33 13.20 19.78
N GLN A 255 -6.10 12.87 20.13
CA GLN A 255 -4.92 13.67 19.77
C GLN A 255 -4.68 13.70 18.26
N PHE A 256 -4.87 12.57 17.59
CA PHE A 256 -4.75 12.50 16.13
C PHE A 256 -5.83 13.34 15.42
N ARG A 257 -7.08 13.28 15.90
CA ARG A 257 -8.18 14.14 15.42
C ARG A 257 -7.87 15.62 15.61
N GLU A 258 -7.39 16.01 16.80
CA GLU A 258 -6.99 17.39 17.07
C GLU A 258 -5.84 17.84 16.15
N ALA A 259 -4.88 16.95 15.86
CA ALA A 259 -3.80 17.25 14.93
C ALA A 259 -4.35 17.58 13.54
N LEU A 260 -5.32 16.80 13.02
CA LEU A 260 -5.99 17.08 11.75
C LEU A 260 -6.71 18.45 11.78
N LYS A 261 -7.46 18.74 12.84
CA LYS A 261 -8.12 20.06 12.99
C LYS A 261 -7.10 21.21 12.96
N ARG A 262 -5.96 21.07 13.64
CA ARG A 262 -4.90 22.09 13.66
C ARG A 262 -4.20 22.31 12.34
N VAL A 263 -4.18 21.31 11.45
CA VAL A 263 -3.69 21.51 10.08
C VAL A 263 -4.62 22.43 9.30
N GLY A 264 -5.93 22.36 9.56
CA GLY A 264 -6.93 23.21 8.91
C GLY A 264 -8.18 22.50 8.39
N PHE A 265 -8.34 21.19 8.66
CA PHE A 265 -9.59 20.49 8.33
C PHE A 265 -10.74 21.05 9.18
N SER A 266 -11.86 21.40 8.53
CA SER A 266 -13.02 21.97 9.22
C SER A 266 -13.70 20.93 10.09
N GLU A 267 -13.92 19.73 9.55
CA GLU A 267 -14.45 18.59 10.28
C GLU A 267 -13.55 17.37 10.11
N VAL A 268 -13.64 16.45 11.08
CA VAL A 268 -12.85 15.23 11.10
C VAL A 268 -13.73 14.08 11.57
N PHE A 269 -13.79 12.99 10.82
CA PHE A 269 -14.61 11.81 11.17
C PHE A 269 -13.79 10.52 11.11
N GLU A 270 -14.18 9.55 11.95
CA GLU A 270 -13.55 8.24 11.99
C GLU A 270 -14.23 7.30 11.00
N VAL A 271 -13.44 6.69 10.10
CA VAL A 271 -13.97 5.69 9.16
C VAL A 271 -14.47 4.42 9.89
N ALA A 272 -14.18 4.28 11.18
CA ALA A 272 -14.80 3.27 12.04
C ALA A 272 -16.34 3.39 12.06
N MET A 273 -16.91 4.60 11.99
CA MET A 273 -18.37 4.76 11.84
C MET A 273 -18.87 4.12 10.53
N GLY A 274 -18.15 4.36 9.43
CA GLY A 274 -18.43 3.70 8.16
C GLY A 274 -18.24 2.17 8.23
N ALA A 275 -17.33 1.69 9.07
CA ALA A 275 -17.09 0.26 9.24
C ALA A 275 -18.26 -0.44 9.96
N ASP A 276 -18.86 0.21 10.96
CA ASP A 276 -20.10 -0.26 11.58
C ASP A 276 -21.26 -0.30 10.57
N MET A 277 -21.42 0.77 9.78
CA MET A 277 -22.47 0.82 8.74
C MET A 277 -22.31 -0.32 7.72
N VAL A 278 -21.07 -0.60 7.29
CA VAL A 278 -20.77 -1.71 6.36
C VAL A 278 -20.99 -3.06 7.02
N ALA A 279 -20.49 -3.29 8.24
CA ALA A 279 -20.67 -4.56 8.94
C ALA A 279 -22.16 -4.88 9.14
N GLU A 280 -22.96 -3.87 9.48
CA GLU A 280 -24.41 -4.02 9.61
C GLU A 280 -25.09 -4.37 8.29
N ALA A 281 -24.72 -3.66 7.21
CA ALA A 281 -25.28 -3.91 5.87
C ALA A 281 -24.87 -5.29 5.32
N GLU A 282 -23.61 -5.70 5.50
CA GLU A 282 -23.12 -7.03 5.11
C GLU A 282 -23.80 -8.14 5.93
N ALA A 283 -24.02 -7.93 7.23
CA ALA A 283 -24.75 -8.87 8.07
C ALA A 283 -26.20 -9.07 7.57
N LYS A 284 -26.91 -7.97 7.23
CA LYS A 284 -28.26 -8.04 6.67
C LYS A 284 -28.28 -8.75 5.32
N HIS A 285 -27.36 -8.38 4.43
CA HIS A 285 -27.23 -9.01 3.11
C HIS A 285 -26.99 -10.53 3.22
N PHE A 286 -26.09 -10.94 4.12
CA PHE A 286 -25.83 -12.36 4.39
C PHE A 286 -27.06 -13.07 4.95
N LEU A 287 -27.77 -12.45 5.91
CA LEU A 287 -28.96 -13.05 6.53
C LEU A 287 -30.12 -13.25 5.54
N GLU A 288 -30.24 -12.36 4.55
CA GLU A 288 -31.23 -12.45 3.47
C GLU A 288 -30.90 -13.55 2.46
N LYS A 289 -29.64 -13.68 2.05
CA LYS A 289 -29.23 -14.62 0.99
C LYS A 289 -28.89 -16.00 1.51
N ARG A 290 -28.22 -16.10 2.67
CA ARG A 290 -27.68 -17.35 3.24
C ARG A 290 -26.78 -18.14 2.28
N GLU A 291 -26.09 -17.43 1.39
CA GLU A 291 -25.09 -17.96 0.46
C GLU A 291 -23.68 -17.55 0.89
N LEU A 292 -22.66 -18.12 0.23
CA LEU A 292 -21.28 -17.68 0.38
C LEU A 292 -21.19 -16.16 0.13
N MET A 293 -20.59 -15.43 1.06
CA MET A 293 -20.32 -14.00 0.91
C MET A 293 -18.82 -13.70 1.03
N LEU A 294 -18.29 -12.94 0.09
CA LEU A 294 -16.94 -12.37 0.13
C LEU A 294 -17.03 -10.91 0.58
N THR A 295 -16.23 -10.51 1.56
CA THR A 295 -16.20 -9.11 2.02
C THR A 295 -15.73 -8.16 0.93
N SER A 296 -16.27 -6.94 0.88
CA SER A 296 -15.97 -5.95 -0.19
C SER A 296 -15.05 -4.79 0.23
N CYS A 297 -14.70 -4.68 1.52
CA CYS A 297 -14.05 -3.46 2.03
C CYS A 297 -12.60 -3.24 1.56
N CYS A 298 -11.91 -4.30 1.14
CA CYS A 298 -10.53 -4.25 0.65
C CYS A 298 -10.48 -4.18 -0.88
N PRO A 299 -10.20 -3.00 -1.49
CA PRO A 299 -10.25 -2.84 -2.95
C PRO A 299 -9.18 -3.65 -3.68
N ALA A 300 -8.07 -3.99 -3.00
CA ALA A 300 -7.05 -4.85 -3.56
C ALA A 300 -7.53 -6.30 -3.68
N PHE A 301 -8.29 -6.79 -2.68
CA PHE A 301 -8.87 -8.13 -2.68
C PHE A 301 -10.02 -8.23 -3.68
N VAL A 302 -10.97 -7.28 -3.67
CA VAL A 302 -12.10 -7.24 -4.60
C VAL A 302 -11.61 -7.33 -6.05
N HIS A 303 -10.69 -6.45 -6.44
CA HIS A 303 -10.16 -6.44 -7.80
C HIS A 303 -9.35 -7.70 -8.13
N PHE A 304 -8.62 -8.25 -7.16
CA PHE A 304 -7.93 -9.52 -7.35
C PHE A 304 -8.90 -10.67 -7.65
N VAL A 305 -10.01 -10.75 -6.91
CA VAL A 305 -11.07 -11.74 -7.16
C VAL A 305 -11.70 -11.54 -8.52
N GLU A 306 -12.08 -10.31 -8.86
CA GLU A 306 -12.71 -9.98 -10.15
C GLU A 306 -11.88 -10.46 -11.35
N LYS A 307 -10.56 -10.27 -11.28
CA LYS A 307 -9.65 -10.61 -12.39
C LYS A 307 -9.17 -12.06 -12.39
N ASN A 308 -8.87 -12.63 -11.22
CA ASN A 308 -8.22 -13.94 -11.12
C ASN A 308 -9.19 -15.08 -10.78
N PHE A 309 -10.37 -14.75 -10.25
CA PHE A 309 -11.39 -15.68 -9.79
C PHE A 309 -12.80 -15.18 -10.20
N PRO A 310 -13.05 -14.93 -11.50
CA PRO A 310 -14.31 -14.30 -11.96
C PRO A 310 -15.57 -15.07 -11.55
N ASP A 311 -15.48 -16.39 -11.40
CA ASP A 311 -16.58 -17.24 -10.89
C ASP A 311 -17.05 -16.85 -9.47
N PHE A 312 -16.17 -16.21 -8.70
CA PHE A 312 -16.44 -15.74 -7.33
C PHE A 312 -16.92 -14.30 -7.26
N SER A 313 -16.84 -13.51 -8.34
CA SER A 313 -17.22 -12.09 -8.34
C SER A 313 -18.66 -11.87 -7.88
N LYS A 314 -19.58 -12.79 -8.23
CA LYS A 314 -20.99 -12.74 -7.83
C LYS A 314 -21.24 -12.91 -6.32
N TYR A 315 -20.25 -13.43 -5.58
CA TYR A 315 -20.33 -13.60 -4.13
C TYR A 315 -19.72 -12.41 -3.37
N ILE A 316 -19.10 -11.45 -4.07
CA ILE A 316 -18.62 -10.22 -3.45
C ILE A 316 -19.83 -9.43 -2.97
N SER A 317 -19.79 -9.05 -1.69
CA SER A 317 -20.77 -8.18 -1.07
C SER A 317 -20.98 -6.90 -1.91
N PRO A 318 -22.23 -6.52 -2.24
CA PRO A 318 -22.51 -5.31 -3.00
C PRO A 318 -22.34 -4.04 -2.17
N VAL A 319 -22.09 -4.17 -0.86
CA VAL A 319 -21.95 -3.07 0.07
C VAL A 319 -20.66 -2.31 -0.25
N PRO A 320 -20.67 -0.97 -0.40
CA PRO A 320 -19.45 -0.21 -0.64
C PRO A 320 -18.52 -0.25 0.58
N SER A 321 -17.23 0.06 0.41
CA SER A 321 -16.30 0.05 1.55
C SER A 321 -16.61 1.13 2.58
N PRO A 322 -16.09 1.00 3.82
CA PRO A 322 -16.29 2.00 4.88
C PRO A 322 -15.90 3.42 4.49
N MET A 323 -14.84 3.56 3.68
CA MET A 323 -14.40 4.85 3.16
C MET A 323 -15.49 5.47 2.28
N VAL A 324 -15.96 4.73 1.28
CA VAL A 324 -16.94 5.21 0.31
C VAL A 324 -18.29 5.45 0.98
N MET A 325 -18.71 4.55 1.86
CA MET A 325 -19.99 4.64 2.56
C MET A 325 -20.07 5.89 3.44
N LEU A 326 -19.04 6.14 4.27
CA LEU A 326 -18.99 7.34 5.09
C LEU A 326 -18.87 8.61 4.23
N SER A 327 -18.05 8.56 3.18
CA SER A 327 -17.84 9.71 2.29
C SER A 327 -19.12 10.11 1.55
N ARG A 328 -19.94 9.15 1.09
CA ARG A 328 -21.25 9.44 0.48
C ARG A 328 -22.19 10.14 1.45
N LYS A 329 -22.30 9.63 2.69
CA LYS A 329 -23.12 10.24 3.74
C LYS A 329 -22.67 11.68 4.04
N LEU A 330 -21.36 11.89 4.15
CA LEU A 330 -20.82 13.23 4.43
C LEU A 330 -20.99 14.20 3.25
N ASN A 331 -20.98 13.73 2.00
CA ASN A 331 -21.29 14.57 0.85
C ASN A 331 -22.75 15.07 0.87
N GLU A 332 -23.68 14.28 1.41
CA GLU A 332 -25.09 14.71 1.59
C GLU A 332 -25.22 15.73 2.72
N GLU A 333 -24.52 15.53 3.84
CA GLU A 333 -24.55 16.42 5.01
C GLU A 333 -23.75 17.71 4.81
N PHE A 334 -22.69 17.67 4.01
CA PHE A 334 -21.71 18.74 3.81
C PHE A 334 -21.40 18.97 2.31
N PRO A 335 -22.39 19.36 1.47
CA PRO A 335 -22.23 19.41 0.01
C PRO A 335 -21.16 20.39 -0.50
N ASP A 336 -20.80 21.42 0.28
CA ASP A 336 -19.76 22.40 -0.05
C ASP A 336 -18.34 21.98 0.39
N HIS A 337 -18.17 20.77 0.95
CA HIS A 337 -16.89 20.31 1.47
C HIS A 337 -16.26 19.27 0.57
N LYS A 338 -14.94 19.36 0.41
CA LYS A 338 -14.16 18.25 -0.15
C LYS A 338 -13.77 17.27 0.95
N ILE A 339 -13.78 15.98 0.65
CA ILE A 339 -13.44 14.93 1.59
C ILE A 339 -12.03 14.40 1.28
N VAL A 340 -11.22 14.29 2.32
CA VAL A 340 -9.87 13.73 2.27
C VAL A 340 -9.81 12.49 3.13
N PHE A 341 -9.61 11.32 2.52
CA PHE A 341 -9.33 10.10 3.26
C PHE A 341 -7.86 10.00 3.65
N VAL A 342 -7.62 9.66 4.90
CA VAL A 342 -6.28 9.47 5.48
C VAL A 342 -6.13 8.02 5.93
N GLY A 343 -5.30 7.24 5.23
CA GLY A 343 -5.20 5.80 5.48
C GLY A 343 -3.87 5.17 5.08
N PRO A 344 -3.75 3.83 5.14
CA PRO A 344 -2.48 3.15 4.83
C PRO A 344 -2.39 2.65 3.38
N CYS A 345 -3.44 2.80 2.57
CA CYS A 345 -3.64 2.00 1.37
C CYS A 345 -3.51 2.84 0.09
N ILE A 346 -2.73 2.35 -0.89
CA ILE A 346 -2.63 2.96 -2.22
C ILE A 346 -3.87 2.61 -3.07
N ALA A 347 -4.40 1.38 -2.96
CA ALA A 347 -5.57 0.95 -3.72
C ALA A 347 -6.83 1.76 -3.41
N LYS A 348 -6.89 2.44 -2.25
CA LYS A 348 -7.97 3.38 -1.92
C LYS A 348 -7.99 4.60 -2.84
N LYS A 349 -6.87 4.97 -3.47
CA LYS A 349 -6.81 6.03 -4.50
C LYS A 349 -7.62 5.64 -5.75
N ARG A 350 -7.43 4.41 -6.24
CA ARG A 350 -8.24 3.86 -7.35
C ARG A 350 -9.71 3.74 -6.97
N GLU A 351 -9.97 3.25 -5.76
CA GLU A 351 -11.35 3.13 -5.28
C GLU A 351 -12.05 4.49 -5.24
N ALA A 352 -11.42 5.51 -4.67
CA ALA A 352 -11.94 6.88 -4.64
C ALA A 352 -12.25 7.43 -6.03
N LYS A 353 -11.35 7.19 -7.00
CA LYS A 353 -11.58 7.53 -8.42
C LYS A 353 -12.82 6.83 -8.97
N ASN A 354 -12.95 5.52 -8.74
CA ASN A 354 -14.06 4.72 -9.27
C ASN A 354 -15.41 5.05 -8.61
N SER A 355 -15.42 5.39 -7.33
CA SER A 355 -16.64 5.77 -6.60
C SER A 355 -17.00 7.26 -6.72
N GLY A 356 -16.08 8.10 -7.21
CA GLY A 356 -16.21 9.56 -7.25
C GLY A 356 -16.13 10.22 -5.88
N THR A 357 -15.75 9.50 -4.83
CA THR A 357 -15.65 10.00 -3.45
C THR A 357 -14.81 9.05 -2.61
N PRO A 358 -13.92 9.52 -1.71
CA PRO A 358 -13.60 10.93 -1.40
C PRO A 358 -12.83 11.63 -2.53
N ASP A 359 -12.71 12.97 -2.46
CA ASP A 359 -11.97 13.77 -3.44
C ASP A 359 -10.47 13.48 -3.44
N TYR A 360 -9.89 13.27 -2.25
CA TYR A 360 -8.46 13.00 -2.09
C TYR A 360 -8.20 11.82 -1.15
N VAL A 361 -7.08 11.15 -1.40
CA VAL A 361 -6.58 10.04 -0.58
C VAL A 361 -5.12 10.29 -0.25
N LEU A 362 -4.84 10.47 1.05
CA LEU A 362 -3.51 10.60 1.62
C LEU A 362 -3.15 9.36 2.43
N THR A 363 -1.90 8.96 2.32
CA THR A 363 -1.30 7.92 3.16
C THR A 363 -0.90 8.46 4.53
N PHE A 364 -0.65 7.58 5.50
CA PHE A 364 -0.11 8.01 6.80
C PHE A 364 1.28 8.64 6.69
N GLU A 365 2.07 8.25 5.69
CA GLU A 365 3.35 8.93 5.41
C GLU A 365 3.16 10.37 4.94
N GLU A 366 2.15 10.62 4.09
CA GLU A 366 1.84 11.96 3.56
C GLU A 366 1.29 12.88 4.65
N ILE A 367 0.30 12.43 5.44
CA ILE A 367 -0.23 13.25 6.54
C ILE A 367 0.80 13.47 7.66
N GLY A 368 1.69 12.50 7.92
CA GLY A 368 2.78 12.67 8.87
C GLY A 368 3.78 13.75 8.42
N ALA A 369 4.05 13.83 7.11
CA ALA A 369 4.85 14.91 6.55
C ALA A 369 4.14 16.26 6.61
N ILE A 370 2.81 16.30 6.41
CA ILE A 370 2.00 17.50 6.64
C ILE A 370 2.11 17.96 8.09
N PHE A 371 1.90 17.08 9.08
CA PHE A 371 2.05 17.43 10.50
C PHE A 371 3.44 18.01 10.80
N ALA A 372 4.50 17.35 10.33
CA ALA A 372 5.86 17.81 10.53
C ALA A 372 6.10 19.19 9.87
N GLY A 373 5.65 19.39 8.63
CA GLY A 373 5.75 20.68 7.93
C GLY A 373 4.92 21.77 8.62
N PHE A 374 3.82 21.41 9.28
CA PHE A 374 2.99 22.32 10.05
C PHE A 374 3.54 22.62 11.46
N GLY A 375 4.56 21.88 11.90
CA GLY A 375 5.08 21.96 13.28
C GLY A 375 4.13 21.36 14.31
N ILE A 376 3.27 20.43 13.89
CA ILE A 376 2.28 19.77 14.74
C ILE A 376 2.85 18.44 15.22
N GLU A 377 2.99 18.31 16.53
CA GLU A 377 3.34 17.06 17.20
C GLU A 377 2.08 16.48 17.86
N PRO A 378 1.44 15.43 17.29
CA PRO A 378 0.20 14.87 17.83
C PRO A 378 0.30 14.48 19.31
N MET A 379 1.46 13.97 19.75
CA MET A 379 1.65 13.55 21.14
C MET A 379 1.55 14.70 22.14
N ALA A 380 1.81 15.94 21.71
CA ALA A 380 1.75 17.14 22.56
C ALA A 380 0.33 17.72 22.67
N LEU A 381 -0.64 17.18 21.91
CA LEU A 381 -1.99 17.71 21.85
C LEU A 381 -2.87 17.16 22.97
N LYS A 382 -3.96 17.87 23.26
CA LYS A 382 -5.07 17.34 24.05
C LYS A 382 -6.23 17.12 23.09
N GLY A 383 -6.93 16.01 23.24
CA GLY A 383 -8.09 15.71 22.41
C GLY A 383 -9.34 15.49 23.26
N GLU A 384 -10.49 15.85 22.70
CA GLU A 384 -11.79 15.63 23.32
C GLU A 384 -12.24 14.19 23.16
N LYS A 385 -12.91 13.63 24.18
CA LYS A 385 -13.44 12.27 24.11
C LYS A 385 -14.50 12.19 23.02
N LEU A 386 -14.33 11.21 22.15
CA LEU A 386 -15.31 10.73 21.17
C LEU A 386 -15.26 9.21 21.15
N GLY A 387 -16.37 8.60 20.75
CA GLY A 387 -16.53 7.15 20.67
C GLY A 387 -17.93 6.78 20.21
N GLU A 388 -18.25 7.10 18.95
CA GLU A 388 -19.51 6.67 18.34
C GLU A 388 -19.39 5.26 17.73
N ALA A 389 -18.21 4.90 17.22
CA ALA A 389 -17.98 3.59 16.62
C ALA A 389 -17.71 2.47 17.64
N THR A 390 -18.16 1.25 17.32
CA THR A 390 -17.95 0.07 18.15
C THR A 390 -16.47 -0.36 18.15
N PRO A 391 -16.00 -1.07 19.20
CA PRO A 391 -14.67 -1.67 19.18
C PRO A 391 -14.45 -2.65 18.02
N TYR A 392 -15.52 -3.27 17.49
CA TYR A 392 -15.44 -4.17 16.33
C TYR A 392 -15.13 -3.41 15.04
N ALA A 393 -15.76 -2.25 14.82
CA ALA A 393 -15.44 -1.36 13.70
C ALA A 393 -13.96 -0.95 13.67
N TRP A 394 -13.37 -0.66 14.83
CA TRP A 394 -11.94 -0.35 14.89
C TRP A 394 -11.04 -1.50 14.43
N ASN A 395 -11.48 -2.73 14.66
CA ASN A 395 -10.70 -3.93 14.31
C ASN A 395 -10.73 -4.26 12.81
N PHE A 396 -11.55 -3.61 11.98
CA PHE A 396 -11.43 -3.67 10.50
C PHE A 396 -10.00 -3.38 10.02
N ALA A 397 -9.20 -2.67 10.82
CA ALA A 397 -7.80 -2.42 10.54
C ALA A 397 -6.93 -3.68 10.44
N ALA A 398 -7.37 -4.81 10.99
CA ALA A 398 -6.63 -6.07 11.06
C ALA A 398 -7.41 -7.20 10.38
N THR A 399 -6.68 -8.17 9.82
CA THR A 399 -7.27 -9.40 9.28
C THR A 399 -8.08 -10.13 10.36
N GLY A 400 -9.29 -10.57 10.02
CA GLY A 400 -10.26 -11.17 10.95
C GLY A 400 -11.22 -10.16 11.57
N GLY A 401 -10.91 -8.87 11.51
CA GLY A 401 -11.73 -7.84 12.16
C GLY A 401 -13.05 -7.58 11.45
N VAL A 402 -13.09 -7.70 10.12
CA VAL A 402 -14.32 -7.51 9.35
C VAL A 402 -15.29 -8.65 9.63
N GLY A 403 -14.80 -9.89 9.56
CA GLY A 403 -15.59 -11.08 9.87
C GLY A 403 -16.21 -11.03 11.27
N GLU A 404 -15.43 -10.65 12.28
CA GLU A 404 -15.94 -10.53 13.66
C GLU A 404 -16.93 -9.38 13.84
N ALA A 405 -16.77 -8.27 13.12
CA ALA A 405 -17.76 -7.21 13.11
C ALA A 405 -19.08 -7.63 12.44
N VAL A 406 -19.00 -8.34 11.32
CA VAL A 406 -20.20 -8.90 10.67
C VAL A 406 -20.88 -9.91 11.62
N ARG A 407 -20.12 -10.78 12.29
CA ARG A 407 -20.65 -11.69 13.32
C ARG A 407 -21.38 -10.94 14.43
N TYR A 408 -20.80 -9.84 14.91
CA TYR A 408 -21.43 -8.98 15.93
C TYR A 408 -22.79 -8.45 15.47
N TYR A 409 -22.92 -7.99 14.22
CA TYR A 409 -24.20 -7.52 13.69
C TYR A 409 -25.18 -8.66 13.34
N VAL A 410 -24.70 -9.83 12.92
CA VAL A 410 -25.55 -11.01 12.76
C VAL A 410 -26.18 -11.41 14.10
N ARG A 411 -25.41 -11.37 15.20
CA ARG A 411 -25.95 -11.60 16.55
C ARG A 411 -27.05 -10.60 16.90
N LYS A 412 -26.86 -9.32 16.54
CA LYS A 412 -27.81 -8.25 16.81
C LYS A 412 -29.11 -8.36 15.99
N HIS A 413 -29.03 -8.85 14.75
CA HIS A 413 -30.17 -8.92 13.82
C HIS A 413 -30.85 -10.29 13.74
N ALA A 414 -30.21 -11.35 14.23
CA ALA A 414 -30.77 -12.69 14.24
C ALA A 414 -30.75 -13.29 15.67
N SER A 415 -29.70 -14.03 16.03
CA SER A 415 -29.54 -14.60 17.37
C SER A 415 -28.09 -14.98 17.64
N ASP A 416 -27.76 -15.22 18.91
CA ASP A 416 -26.47 -15.78 19.32
C ASP A 416 -26.17 -17.12 18.64
N GLU A 417 -27.17 -17.99 18.53
CA GLU A 417 -27.03 -19.30 17.90
C GLU A 417 -26.62 -19.18 16.43
N VAL A 418 -27.29 -18.30 15.67
CA VAL A 418 -26.96 -18.06 14.26
C VAL A 418 -25.54 -17.52 14.14
N ALA A 419 -25.18 -16.52 14.95
CA ALA A 419 -23.86 -15.89 14.90
C ALA A 419 -22.72 -16.85 15.30
N ASN A 420 -22.94 -17.72 16.29
CA ASN A 420 -21.94 -18.68 16.74
C ASN A 420 -21.73 -19.83 15.74
N ASN A 421 -22.76 -20.15 14.94
CA ASN A 421 -22.68 -21.19 13.91
C ASN A 421 -22.06 -20.70 12.58
N LEU A 422 -21.81 -19.39 12.42
CA LEU A 422 -21.17 -18.86 11.21
C LEU A 422 -19.73 -19.35 11.05
N LYS A 423 -19.47 -19.98 9.91
CA LYS A 423 -18.12 -20.35 9.44
C LYS A 423 -17.52 -19.19 8.67
N ILE A 424 -16.80 -18.35 9.42
CA ILE A 424 -16.03 -17.24 8.87
C ILE A 424 -14.58 -17.68 8.71
N VAL A 425 -14.03 -17.46 7.52
CA VAL A 425 -12.61 -17.67 7.23
C VAL A 425 -12.01 -16.36 6.77
N SER A 426 -10.85 -16.00 7.30
CA SER A 426 -10.14 -14.78 6.92
C SER A 426 -8.80 -15.14 6.27
N ALA A 427 -8.46 -14.45 5.18
CA ALA A 427 -7.19 -14.57 4.47
C ALA A 427 -6.30 -13.35 4.70
N ASN A 428 -5.03 -13.63 4.98
CA ASN A 428 -4.04 -12.62 5.30
C ASN A 428 -3.06 -12.38 4.14
N GLY A 429 -3.42 -11.44 3.26
CA GLY A 429 -2.66 -11.13 2.05
C GLY A 429 -3.16 -11.93 0.83
N ILE A 430 -2.94 -11.36 -0.36
CA ILE A 430 -3.39 -11.96 -1.63
C ILE A 430 -2.92 -13.43 -1.83
N PRO A 431 -1.68 -13.83 -1.47
CA PRO A 431 -1.26 -15.23 -1.63
C PRO A 431 -2.15 -16.21 -0.84
N GLU A 432 -2.55 -15.84 0.38
CA GLU A 432 -3.47 -16.65 1.16
C GLU A 432 -4.89 -16.59 0.60
N CYS A 433 -5.34 -15.41 0.14
CA CYS A 433 -6.65 -15.28 -0.51
C CYS A 433 -6.79 -16.27 -1.68
N ALA A 434 -5.77 -16.33 -2.54
CA ALA A 434 -5.76 -17.23 -3.69
C ALA A 434 -5.78 -18.71 -3.30
N ARG A 435 -5.03 -19.08 -2.25
CA ARG A 435 -5.03 -20.46 -1.73
C ARG A 435 -6.43 -20.84 -1.23
N ILE A 436 -7.04 -19.99 -0.41
CA ILE A 436 -8.36 -20.25 0.18
C ILE A 436 -9.45 -20.30 -0.91
N LEU A 437 -9.44 -19.40 -1.89
CA LEU A 437 -10.38 -19.44 -3.02
C LEU A 437 -10.25 -20.74 -3.83
N LYS A 438 -9.03 -21.24 -4.04
CA LYS A 438 -8.80 -22.55 -4.68
C LYS A 438 -9.37 -23.69 -3.84
N ASP A 439 -9.20 -23.65 -2.52
CA ASP A 439 -9.74 -24.68 -1.62
C ASP A 439 -11.28 -24.65 -1.57
N ILE A 440 -11.90 -23.47 -1.62
CA ILE A 440 -13.36 -23.30 -1.73
C ILE A 440 -13.83 -23.84 -3.09
N LYS A 441 -13.17 -23.47 -4.20
CA LYS A 441 -13.52 -23.93 -5.55
C LYS A 441 -13.43 -25.45 -5.69
N ALA A 442 -12.45 -26.06 -5.04
CA ALA A 442 -12.25 -27.51 -5.02
C ALA A 442 -13.20 -28.26 -4.05
N GLY A 443 -14.08 -27.56 -3.34
CA GLY A 443 -14.99 -28.15 -2.35
C GLY A 443 -14.30 -28.66 -1.08
N LYS A 444 -13.02 -28.34 -0.88
CA LYS A 444 -12.22 -28.75 0.29
C LYS A 444 -12.55 -27.93 1.53
N LEU A 445 -13.07 -26.72 1.35
CA LEU A 445 -13.40 -25.79 2.41
C LEU A 445 -14.81 -25.23 2.20
N LYS A 446 -15.70 -25.45 3.18
CA LYS A 446 -17.03 -24.83 3.22
C LYS A 446 -17.00 -23.62 4.14
N VAL A 447 -17.40 -22.46 3.61
CA VAL A 447 -17.34 -21.16 4.27
C VAL A 447 -18.66 -20.44 4.03
N ASP A 448 -19.17 -19.76 5.05
CA ASP A 448 -20.34 -18.88 4.93
C ASP A 448 -19.89 -17.47 4.53
N ILE A 449 -18.86 -16.96 5.21
CA ILE A 449 -18.28 -15.63 4.95
C ILE A 449 -16.76 -15.75 4.80
N PHE A 450 -16.25 -15.28 3.65
CA PHE A 450 -14.83 -15.21 3.38
C PHE A 450 -14.33 -13.76 3.43
N GLU A 451 -13.52 -13.44 4.43
CA GLU A 451 -12.85 -12.14 4.56
C GLU A 451 -11.50 -12.17 3.84
N GLY A 452 -11.34 -11.28 2.85
CA GLY A 452 -10.08 -11.15 2.11
C GLY A 452 -9.39 -9.82 2.37
N MET A 453 -8.15 -9.88 2.87
CA MET A 453 -7.27 -8.71 3.01
C MET A 453 -6.11 -8.79 2.03
N GLY A 454 -5.86 -7.72 1.28
CA GLY A 454 -4.75 -7.67 0.32
C GLY A 454 -3.34 -7.60 0.95
N CYS A 455 -3.23 -7.13 2.20
CA CYS A 455 -1.97 -6.96 2.91
C CYS A 455 -1.82 -7.99 4.04
N ASP A 456 -0.61 -8.51 4.23
CA ASP A 456 -0.26 -9.38 5.36
C ASP A 456 -0.20 -8.59 6.68
N GLY A 457 -1.29 -8.67 7.44
CA GLY A 457 -1.62 -7.99 8.68
C GLY A 457 -2.90 -7.17 8.61
N GLY A 458 -3.55 -7.11 7.44
CA GLY A 458 -4.66 -6.19 7.19
C GLY A 458 -4.17 -4.75 6.95
N CYS A 459 -5.05 -3.77 7.14
CA CYS A 459 -4.75 -2.36 6.87
C CYS A 459 -3.63 -1.79 7.77
N VAL A 460 -3.43 -2.30 8.99
CA VAL A 460 -2.29 -1.91 9.85
C VAL A 460 -0.92 -2.20 9.23
N ALA A 461 -0.88 -3.06 8.20
CA ALA A 461 0.31 -3.41 7.44
C ALA A 461 0.34 -2.83 6.02
N GLY A 462 -0.59 -1.92 5.68
CA GLY A 462 -0.71 -1.35 4.34
C GLY A 462 0.55 -0.61 3.85
N PRO A 463 0.67 -0.32 2.55
CA PRO A 463 1.91 0.20 1.95
C PRO A 463 2.36 1.57 2.46
N GLY A 464 1.44 2.41 2.93
CA GLY A 464 1.67 3.79 3.39
C GLY A 464 1.68 3.96 4.91
N VAL A 465 2.14 2.95 5.67
CA VAL A 465 2.24 2.97 7.14
C VAL A 465 3.53 3.62 7.64
N LEU A 466 3.50 4.12 8.88
CA LEU A 466 4.61 4.80 9.52
C LEU A 466 5.47 3.89 10.40
N VAL A 467 4.83 2.94 11.09
CA VAL A 467 5.46 2.06 12.10
C VAL A 467 5.51 0.60 11.65
N ASP A 468 6.30 -0.22 12.34
CA ASP A 468 6.30 -1.67 12.12
C ASP A 468 4.90 -2.27 12.37
N PRO A 469 4.34 -3.04 11.41
CA PRO A 469 2.99 -3.58 11.53
C PRO A 469 2.73 -4.38 12.81
N ARG A 470 3.75 -5.05 13.38
CA ARG A 470 3.59 -5.80 14.63
C ARG A 470 3.36 -4.87 15.82
N ILE A 471 4.05 -3.74 15.85
CA ILE A 471 3.84 -2.70 16.86
C ILE A 471 2.45 -2.08 16.68
N ALA A 472 2.08 -1.77 15.43
CA ALA A 472 0.77 -1.20 15.13
C ALA A 472 -0.37 -2.13 15.59
N PHE A 473 -0.27 -3.41 15.24
CA PHE A 473 -1.25 -4.41 15.61
C PHE A 473 -1.39 -4.60 17.13
N ASN A 474 -0.27 -4.62 17.86
CA ASN A 474 -0.31 -4.69 19.33
C ASN A 474 -0.95 -3.45 19.97
N ASN A 475 -0.71 -2.26 19.40
CA ASN A 475 -1.37 -1.03 19.86
C ASN A 475 -2.87 -1.05 19.59
N LEU A 476 -3.29 -1.51 18.41
CA LEU A 476 -4.71 -1.68 18.06
C LEU A 476 -5.41 -2.59 19.09
N LYS A 477 -4.83 -3.76 19.37
CA LYS A 477 -5.38 -4.72 20.35
C LYS A 477 -5.48 -4.15 21.76
N ARG A 478 -4.50 -3.36 22.18
CA ARG A 478 -4.49 -2.71 23.50
C ARG A 478 -5.64 -1.70 23.63
N LEU A 479 -5.95 -0.97 22.55
CA LEU A 479 -7.01 0.04 22.54
C LEU A 479 -8.40 -0.56 22.34
N PHE A 480 -8.53 -1.62 21.54
CA PHE A 480 -9.81 -2.21 21.15
C PHE A 480 -9.78 -3.75 21.22
N PRO A 481 -9.86 -4.35 22.42
CA PRO A 481 -9.80 -5.80 22.58
C PRO A 481 -11.10 -6.47 22.12
N THR A 482 -11.05 -7.28 21.05
CA THR A 482 -12.24 -7.95 20.46
C THR A 482 -12.03 -9.43 20.11
N GLY A 483 -10.91 -10.04 20.54
CA GLY A 483 -10.66 -11.48 20.32
C GLY A 483 -9.98 -11.85 18.99
N VAL A 484 -9.74 -10.89 18.08
CA VAL A 484 -8.97 -11.11 16.84
C VAL A 484 -7.57 -11.65 17.17
N LYS A 485 -7.17 -12.81 16.63
CA LYS A 485 -5.84 -13.40 16.84
C LYS A 485 -4.85 -12.95 15.75
N SER A 486 -3.56 -12.88 16.10
CA SER A 486 -2.46 -12.41 15.23
C SER A 486 -2.12 -13.39 14.12
#